data_AF-A0A6I9SYE9-F1
#
_entry.id   AF-A0A6I9SYE9-F1
#
_cell.length_a   1.000
_cell.length_b   1.000
_cell.length_c   1.000
_cell.angle_alpha   90.00
_cell.angle_beta   90.00
_cell.angle_gamma   90.00
#
_symmetry.space_group_name_H-M   'P 1'
#
loop_
_entity.id
_entity.type
_entity.pdbx_description
1 polymer ?
#
loop_
_entity_poly.entity_id
_entity_poly.type
_entity_poly.pdbx_seq_one_letter_code
_entity_poly.pdbx_strand_id
1 'polypeptide(L)'
;MTRSFQYKLSYRCSMLITMLLTFLGRSFRDQIALFWKEKKAAGCPSVFWFISSFTFQVPCFFLWIMSIRRMSLDHHPGFDSGGFLWLQDLTGYPHGVLGPIFPLIIAGLHFTNVQVSFQKSSLQHVPGSLGLLTKIYRIYLQLLTLPILIATFNVPQGCLVYWLTNGSLSLIQLLCLRNPNVLEFLGLPIKKNPVVAPTNKEKGSSGVADICILTKQGEISANSLSPAELVVYSVKVLTDGRRDTAIRLLRLALEKDPDHARALLIMGQTLLQNKQFAEAAESLESAISKLLVAGHPTEVGKIDLLILSSQWAGIANIRQGKMEEGLLHLERIAQLEEPVDPKIKAHYYDGLFMLASALLNVDRKAESLKYLQMCAAYDPAYNTYFEFLETDSTDFASDLASSRRDF
;
A
#
# COMPACT_ATOMS: atom_id res chain seq x y z
N MET A 1 25.21 -7.92 18.43
CA MET A 1 24.26 -6.90 18.97
C MET A 1 23.77 -5.91 17.89
N THR A 2 24.57 -5.66 16.85
CA THR A 2 24.33 -4.73 15.71
C THR A 2 23.29 -5.17 14.67
N ARG A 3 22.96 -6.47 14.53
CA ARG A 3 21.89 -6.95 13.62
C ARG A 3 20.47 -6.78 14.18
N SER A 4 20.29 -6.67 15.49
CA SER A 4 18.97 -6.59 16.14
C SER A 4 18.25 -5.25 15.91
N PHE A 5 19.01 -4.20 15.61
CA PHE A 5 18.49 -2.84 15.45
C PHE A 5 18.09 -2.48 14.01
N GLN A 6 18.51 -3.27 13.00
CA GLN A 6 18.20 -3.04 11.59
C GLN A 6 16.69 -3.09 11.25
N TYR A 7 15.87 -3.60 12.15
CA TYR A 7 14.49 -3.98 11.89
C TYR A 7 13.45 -3.07 12.60
N LYS A 8 13.89 -2.04 13.35
CA LYS A 8 13.02 -1.31 14.30
C LYS A 8 11.96 -0.36 13.71
N LEU A 9 12.10 0.11 12.46
CA LEU A 9 11.18 1.15 11.92
C LEU A 9 10.30 0.69 10.75
N SER A 10 10.75 -0.29 9.94
CA SER A 10 9.93 -0.88 8.87
C SER A 10 8.87 -1.85 9.41
N TYR A 11 9.09 -2.43 10.59
CA TYR A 11 8.23 -3.45 11.19
C TYR A 11 7.13 -2.91 12.09
N ARG A 12 7.21 -1.64 12.53
CA ARG A 12 6.12 -0.98 13.30
C ARG A 12 4.81 -0.92 12.52
N CYS A 13 4.89 -0.87 11.19
CA CYS A 13 3.73 -0.97 10.32
C CYS A 13 3.43 -2.42 9.95
N SER A 14 4.43 -3.21 9.57
CA SER A 14 4.23 -4.56 9.03
C SER A 14 3.50 -5.53 9.96
N MET A 15 3.62 -5.40 11.28
CA MET A 15 2.97 -6.33 12.21
C MET A 15 1.64 -5.81 12.79
N LEU A 16 1.41 -4.49 12.84
CA LEU A 16 0.05 -3.98 13.04
C LEU A 16 -0.85 -4.45 11.87
N ILE A 17 -0.26 -4.48 10.66
CA ILE A 17 -0.86 -5.05 9.45
C ILE A 17 -1.13 -6.56 9.62
N THR A 18 -0.19 -7.36 10.13
CA THR A 18 -0.42 -8.80 10.37
C THR A 18 -1.39 -9.11 11.52
N MET A 19 -1.42 -8.32 12.59
CA MET A 19 -2.37 -8.46 13.70
C MET A 19 -3.77 -7.91 13.39
N LEU A 20 -3.94 -7.13 12.33
CA LEU A 20 -5.24 -6.66 11.83
C LEU A 20 -5.71 -7.44 10.58
N LEU A 21 -4.82 -8.18 9.91
CA LEU A 21 -5.13 -9.14 8.83
C LEU A 21 -5.93 -10.36 9.30
N THR A 22 -6.21 -10.46 10.61
CA THR A 22 -7.08 -11.44 11.26
C THR A 22 -8.52 -11.47 10.74
N PHE A 23 -8.89 -10.59 9.79
CA PHE A 23 -10.24 -10.48 9.24
C PHE A 23 -10.38 -10.77 7.73
N LEU A 24 -9.36 -11.25 7.02
CA LEU A 24 -9.46 -11.49 5.56
C LEU A 24 -8.99 -12.89 5.11
N GLY A 25 -9.94 -13.82 5.06
CA GLY A 25 -10.19 -14.74 3.94
C GLY A 25 -9.25 -15.91 3.62
N ARG A 26 -7.96 -15.89 3.99
CA ARG A 26 -7.11 -17.11 3.92
C ARG A 26 -7.14 -17.85 5.24
N SER A 27 -6.98 -19.18 5.20
CA SER A 27 -6.77 -20.02 6.39
C SER A 27 -5.72 -19.35 7.28
N PHE A 28 -6.15 -18.91 8.46
CA PHE A 28 -5.38 -18.19 9.48
C PHE A 28 -4.00 -18.83 9.72
N ARG A 29 -3.91 -20.16 9.56
CA ARG A 29 -2.69 -20.94 9.74
C ARG A 29 -1.64 -20.66 8.67
N ASP A 30 -2.04 -20.44 7.42
CA ASP A 30 -1.10 -20.31 6.29
C ASP A 30 -0.44 -18.93 6.26
N GLN A 31 -1.20 -17.88 6.58
CA GLN A 31 -0.65 -16.53 6.74
C GLN A 31 0.33 -16.46 7.91
N ILE A 32 -0.01 -17.10 9.03
CA ILE A 32 0.87 -17.20 10.19
C ILE A 32 2.12 -18.01 9.85
N ALA A 33 1.98 -19.17 9.18
CA ALA A 33 3.11 -20.00 8.78
C ALA A 33 4.07 -19.26 7.84
N LEU A 34 3.54 -18.53 6.85
CA LEU A 34 4.33 -17.69 5.94
C LEU A 34 5.06 -16.59 6.72
N PHE A 35 4.37 -15.89 7.62
CA PHE A 35 4.98 -14.87 8.48
C PHE A 35 6.13 -15.43 9.32
N TRP A 36 5.95 -16.59 9.97
CA TRP A 36 7.01 -17.21 10.78
C TRP A 36 8.20 -17.66 9.94
N LYS A 37 7.96 -18.17 8.72
CA LYS A 37 9.02 -18.56 7.77
C LYS A 37 9.86 -17.35 7.36
N GLU A 38 9.21 -16.28 6.91
CA GLU A 38 9.90 -15.03 6.52
C GLU A 38 10.62 -14.39 7.72
N LYS A 39 10.01 -14.40 8.91
CA LYS A 39 10.63 -13.90 10.14
C LYS A 39 11.91 -14.65 10.50
N LYS A 40 11.90 -15.99 10.38
CA LYS A 40 13.07 -16.84 10.67
C LYS A 40 14.17 -16.63 9.63
N ALA A 41 13.82 -16.53 8.35
CA ALA A 41 14.75 -16.22 7.27
C ALA A 41 15.41 -14.83 7.44
N ALA A 42 14.66 -13.85 7.93
CA ALA A 42 15.15 -12.49 8.19
C ALA A 42 15.89 -12.32 9.53
N GLY A 43 16.02 -13.36 10.37
CA GLY A 43 16.72 -13.29 11.65
C GLY A 43 16.11 -12.29 12.65
N CYS A 44 14.80 -12.02 12.54
CA CYS A 44 14.12 -10.99 13.33
C CYS A 44 13.93 -11.41 14.80
N PRO A 45 13.98 -10.46 15.76
CA PRO A 45 13.67 -10.74 17.16
C PRO A 45 12.24 -11.25 17.34
N SER A 46 12.02 -11.89 18.50
CA SER A 46 10.73 -12.44 18.93
C SER A 46 9.57 -11.44 18.77
N VAL A 47 8.37 -11.94 18.48
CA VAL A 47 7.14 -11.13 18.46
C VAL A 47 6.87 -10.50 19.84
N PHE A 48 7.33 -11.15 20.91
CA PHE A 48 7.21 -10.63 22.27
C PHE A 48 7.91 -9.27 22.47
N TRP A 49 8.88 -8.90 21.61
CA TRP A 49 9.55 -7.60 21.68
C TRP A 49 8.61 -6.42 21.40
N PHE A 50 7.53 -6.63 20.63
CA PHE A 50 6.52 -5.59 20.37
C PHE A 50 5.66 -5.31 21.59
N ILE A 51 5.18 -6.38 22.23
CA ILE A 51 4.36 -6.29 23.44
C ILE A 51 5.20 -5.75 24.59
N SER A 52 6.49 -6.14 24.65
CA SER A 52 7.43 -5.69 25.68
C SER A 52 7.47 -4.18 25.84
N SER A 53 7.50 -3.40 24.75
CA SER A 53 7.51 -1.93 24.86
C SER A 53 6.26 -1.42 25.59
N PHE A 54 5.06 -1.91 25.26
CA PHE A 54 3.83 -1.49 25.92
C PHE A 54 3.76 -2.00 27.37
N THR A 55 4.16 -3.25 27.60
CA THR A 55 4.15 -3.88 28.94
C THR A 55 5.07 -3.17 29.92
N PHE A 56 6.18 -2.59 29.48
CA PHE A 56 7.06 -1.81 30.36
C PHE A 56 6.73 -0.32 30.37
N GLN A 57 6.49 0.28 29.20
CA GLN A 57 6.30 1.73 29.08
C GLN A 57 5.02 2.20 29.78
N VAL A 58 3.91 1.46 29.65
CA VAL A 58 2.62 1.89 30.20
C VAL A 58 2.64 1.86 31.73
N PRO A 59 3.06 0.76 32.41
CA PRO A 59 3.18 0.77 33.86
C PRO A 59 4.15 1.81 34.39
N CYS A 60 5.33 1.99 33.77
CA CYS A 60 6.28 3.02 34.18
C CYS A 60 5.65 4.42 34.06
N PHE A 61 4.97 4.73 32.96
CA PHE A 61 4.28 6.00 32.79
C PHE A 61 3.24 6.25 33.89
N PHE A 62 2.42 5.26 34.20
CA PHE A 62 1.41 5.36 35.27
C PHE A 62 2.05 5.51 36.65
N LEU A 63 3.14 4.80 36.91
CA LEU A 63 3.86 4.89 38.17
C LEU A 63 4.37 6.33 38.37
N TRP A 64 5.06 6.89 37.38
CA TRP A 64 5.58 8.27 37.45
C TRP A 64 4.47 9.32 37.59
N ILE A 65 3.42 9.27 36.77
CA ILE A 65 2.34 10.27 36.84
C ILE A 65 1.57 10.18 38.16
N MET A 66 1.31 8.98 38.67
CA MET A 66 0.59 8.80 39.94
C MET A 66 1.45 9.20 41.13
N SER A 67 2.75 8.89 41.14
CA SER A 67 3.66 9.34 42.18
C SER A 67 3.73 10.86 42.25
N ILE A 68 3.91 11.54 41.11
CA ILE A 68 3.98 13.01 41.07
C ILE A 68 2.64 13.64 41.43
N ARG A 69 1.53 13.06 40.96
CA ARG A 69 0.19 13.51 41.33
C ARG A 69 -0.01 13.43 42.83
N ARG A 70 0.37 12.31 43.45
CA ARG A 70 0.25 12.11 44.89
C ARG A 70 1.13 13.09 45.66
N MET A 71 2.38 13.28 45.26
CA MET A 71 3.24 14.31 45.87
C MET A 71 2.66 15.72 45.77
N SER A 72 2.00 16.04 44.65
CA SER A 72 1.35 17.34 44.45
C SER A 72 0.10 17.50 45.33
N LEU A 73 -0.75 16.47 45.42
CA LEU A 73 -1.99 16.51 46.21
C LEU A 73 -1.74 16.40 47.72
N ASP A 74 -0.70 15.66 48.13
CA ASP A 74 -0.31 15.48 49.53
C ASP A 74 0.60 16.63 50.03
N HIS A 75 0.79 17.69 49.22
CA HIS A 75 1.65 18.85 49.53
C HIS A 75 3.05 18.45 50.01
N HIS A 76 3.71 17.57 49.27
CA HIS A 76 5.06 17.11 49.60
C HIS A 76 6.00 18.31 49.80
N PRO A 77 6.87 18.31 50.83
CA PRO A 77 7.78 19.44 51.08
C PRO A 77 8.54 19.86 49.82
N GLY A 78 8.49 21.16 49.51
CA GLY A 78 9.14 21.78 48.34
C GLY A 78 8.31 21.78 47.05
N PHE A 79 7.07 21.28 47.06
CA PHE A 79 6.17 21.37 45.89
C PHE A 79 5.34 22.66 45.88
N ASP A 80 5.13 23.29 47.03
CA ASP A 80 4.28 24.46 47.22
C ASP A 80 5.04 25.79 47.10
N SER A 81 6.37 25.75 47.03
CA SER A 81 7.22 26.93 47.10
C SER A 81 8.56 26.75 46.36
N GLY A 82 9.14 27.85 45.87
CA GLY A 82 10.51 27.88 45.32
C GLY A 82 10.66 27.48 43.85
N GLY A 83 9.60 27.61 43.05
CA GLY A 83 9.60 27.20 41.65
C GLY A 83 10.31 28.17 40.67
N PHE A 84 10.03 28.03 39.36
CA PHE A 84 10.75 28.73 38.28
C PHE A 84 9.79 29.53 37.38
N LEU A 85 10.09 30.82 37.17
CA LEU A 85 9.25 31.76 36.40
C LEU A 85 7.81 31.84 36.96
N TRP A 86 6.80 31.51 36.16
CA TRP A 86 5.38 31.54 36.54
C TRP A 86 4.92 30.27 37.29
N LEU A 87 5.79 29.28 37.39
CA LEU A 87 5.53 28.00 38.04
C LEU A 87 6.11 28.04 39.45
N GLN A 88 5.40 28.67 40.39
CA GLN A 88 5.86 28.83 41.78
C GLN A 88 5.31 27.74 42.72
N ASP A 89 4.13 27.20 42.39
CA ASP A 89 3.43 26.17 43.15
C ASP A 89 3.03 25.01 42.22
N LEU A 90 3.59 23.83 42.46
CA LEU A 90 3.35 22.60 41.71
C LEU A 90 2.09 21.85 42.17
N THR A 91 1.58 22.18 43.36
CA THR A 91 0.39 21.55 43.95
C THR A 91 -0.89 22.09 43.31
N GLY A 92 -0.87 23.36 42.90
CA GLY A 92 -1.98 24.03 42.22
C GLY A 92 -2.29 23.46 40.83
N TYR A 93 -3.52 23.70 40.39
CA TYR A 93 -3.95 23.46 39.00
C TYR A 93 -3.56 24.65 38.11
N PRO A 94 -3.55 24.53 36.77
CA PRO A 94 -3.37 25.68 35.89
C PRO A 94 -4.46 26.74 36.12
N HIS A 95 -4.08 27.94 36.55
CA HIS A 95 -5.00 29.04 36.84
C HIS A 95 -4.41 30.41 36.49
N GLY A 96 -5.26 31.43 36.43
CA GLY A 96 -4.85 32.80 36.09
C GLY A 96 -4.48 32.98 34.60
N VAL A 97 -3.94 34.16 34.27
CA VAL A 97 -3.63 34.56 32.89
C VAL A 97 -2.55 33.67 32.25
N LEU A 98 -1.58 33.19 33.05
CA LEU A 98 -0.49 32.33 32.61
C LEU A 98 -0.80 30.83 32.74
N GLY A 99 -1.93 30.47 33.36
CA GLY A 99 -2.36 29.08 33.53
C GLY A 99 -2.38 28.27 32.22
N PRO A 100 -2.87 28.81 31.09
CA PRO A 100 -2.92 28.08 29.83
C PRO A 100 -1.56 27.70 29.21
N ILE A 101 -0.42 28.20 29.71
CA ILE A 101 0.89 27.95 29.10
C ILE A 101 1.21 26.45 29.00
N PHE A 102 1.16 25.71 30.10
CA PHE A 102 1.44 24.27 30.07
C PHE A 102 0.44 23.49 29.21
N PRO A 103 -0.89 23.66 29.38
CA PRO A 103 -1.89 23.05 28.52
C PRO A 103 -1.62 23.24 27.02
N LEU A 104 -1.35 24.49 26.60
CA LEU A 104 -1.11 24.81 25.19
C LEU A 104 0.19 24.20 24.67
N ILE A 105 1.28 24.25 25.45
CA ILE A 105 2.55 23.66 25.04
C ILE A 105 2.43 22.14 24.96
N ILE A 106 1.82 21.47 25.94
CA ILE A 106 1.65 20.01 25.95
C ILE A 106 0.77 19.57 24.77
N ALA A 107 -0.33 20.27 24.51
CA ALA A 107 -1.19 20.00 23.36
C ALA A 107 -0.44 20.19 22.03
N GLY A 108 0.30 21.30 21.88
CA GLY A 108 1.12 21.57 20.70
C GLY A 108 2.23 20.54 20.51
N LEU A 109 2.85 20.08 21.59
CA LEU A 109 3.89 19.06 21.60
C LEU A 109 3.34 17.69 21.21
N HIS A 110 2.16 17.32 21.72
CA HIS A 110 1.45 16.11 21.31
C HIS A 110 1.12 16.16 19.81
N PHE A 111 0.52 17.26 19.35
CA PHE A 111 0.19 17.44 17.94
C PHE A 111 1.44 17.35 17.06
N THR A 112 2.53 18.01 17.44
CA THR A 112 3.81 17.96 16.73
C THR A 112 4.37 16.53 16.69
N ASN A 113 4.34 15.81 17.81
CA ASN A 113 4.73 14.40 17.87
C ASN A 113 3.91 13.54 16.90
N VAL A 114 2.59 13.75 16.82
CA VAL A 114 1.72 13.07 15.84
C VAL A 114 2.12 13.46 14.42
N GLN A 115 2.25 14.76 14.11
CA GLN A 115 2.61 15.20 12.76
C GLN A 115 3.94 14.60 12.32
N VAL A 116 4.98 14.74 13.13
CA VAL A 116 6.30 14.19 12.84
C VAL A 116 6.18 12.67 12.68
N SER A 117 5.52 11.94 13.59
CA SER A 117 5.38 10.48 13.50
C SER A 117 4.76 10.01 12.17
N PHE A 118 3.80 10.76 11.60
CA PHE A 118 3.11 10.39 10.36
C PHE A 118 3.62 11.11 9.08
N GLN A 119 4.55 12.07 9.18
CA GLN A 119 5.01 12.90 8.04
C GLN A 119 5.73 12.14 6.91
N LYS A 120 6.36 10.99 7.22
CA LYS A 120 7.07 10.13 6.25
C LYS A 120 6.55 8.70 6.27
N SER A 121 5.29 8.50 6.66
CA SER A 121 4.73 7.15 6.67
C SER A 121 4.66 6.67 5.22
N SER A 122 5.52 5.69 4.91
CA SER A 122 5.49 4.87 3.68
C SER A 122 4.11 4.25 3.42
N LEU A 123 3.18 4.38 4.38
CA LEU A 123 1.80 3.94 4.37
C LEU A 123 0.83 4.87 3.64
N GLN A 124 1.20 6.13 3.34
CA GLN A 124 0.35 7.00 2.50
C GLN A 124 0.21 6.49 1.05
N HIS A 125 1.11 5.62 0.61
CA HIS A 125 1.09 5.00 -0.71
C HIS A 125 0.65 3.53 -0.72
N VAL A 126 0.17 2.97 0.40
CA VAL A 126 -0.36 1.60 0.40
C VAL A 126 -1.82 1.63 -0.05
N PRO A 127 -2.16 1.11 -1.24
CA PRO A 127 -3.54 1.08 -1.71
C PRO A 127 -4.39 0.12 -0.84
N GLY A 128 -5.67 0.43 -0.67
CA GLY A 128 -6.65 -0.43 0.03
C GLY A 128 -7.11 0.06 1.41
N SER A 129 -7.79 -0.82 2.16
CA SER A 129 -8.38 -0.57 3.49
C SER A 129 -7.34 -0.15 4.55
N LEU A 130 -6.07 -0.49 4.33
CA LEU A 130 -4.96 -0.20 5.22
C LEU A 130 -4.55 1.27 5.29
N GLY A 131 -4.49 1.92 4.12
CA GLY A 131 -4.22 3.36 4.01
C GLY A 131 -5.33 4.16 4.67
N LEU A 132 -6.58 3.70 4.53
CA LEU A 132 -7.74 4.28 5.20
C LEU A 132 -7.63 4.16 6.72
N LEU A 133 -7.32 2.98 7.26
CA LEU A 133 -7.17 2.79 8.71
C LEU A 133 -6.06 3.65 9.30
N THR A 134 -4.91 3.74 8.62
CA THR A 134 -3.79 4.60 9.06
C THR A 134 -4.19 6.08 9.05
N LYS A 135 -4.96 6.51 8.06
CA LYS A 135 -5.48 7.88 7.96
C LYS A 135 -6.49 8.16 9.09
N ILE A 136 -7.42 7.24 9.34
CA ILE A 136 -8.38 7.32 10.46
C ILE A 136 -7.64 7.38 11.80
N TYR A 137 -6.65 6.52 12.01
CA TYR A 137 -5.86 6.50 13.24
C TYR A 137 -5.07 7.81 13.45
N ARG A 138 -4.48 8.37 12.39
CA ARG A 138 -3.84 9.70 12.44
C ARG A 138 -4.84 10.79 12.83
N ILE A 139 -6.01 10.80 12.19
CA ILE A 139 -7.06 11.78 12.50
C ILE A 139 -7.51 11.64 13.94
N TYR A 140 -7.75 10.41 14.42
CA TYR A 140 -8.08 10.12 15.81
C TYR A 140 -7.03 10.69 16.77
N LEU A 141 -5.74 10.43 16.53
CA LEU A 141 -4.66 10.97 17.36
C LEU A 141 -4.60 12.50 17.28
N GLN A 142 -4.86 13.12 16.13
CA GLN A 142 -4.93 14.58 16.04
C GLN A 142 -6.09 15.14 16.87
N LEU A 143 -7.28 14.53 16.76
CA LEU A 143 -8.47 14.92 17.53
C LEU A 143 -8.25 14.76 19.04
N LEU A 144 -7.48 13.75 19.46
CA LEU A 144 -7.11 13.52 20.87
C LEU A 144 -6.35 14.71 21.50
N THR A 145 -5.77 15.60 20.69
CA THR A 145 -5.12 16.82 21.18
C THR A 145 -6.07 17.72 21.97
N LEU A 146 -7.35 17.81 21.58
CA LEU A 146 -8.35 18.63 22.28
C LEU A 146 -8.71 18.05 23.67
N PRO A 147 -9.05 16.76 23.81
CA PRO A 147 -9.18 16.12 25.12
C PRO A 147 -7.94 16.26 25.99
N ILE A 148 -6.73 16.13 25.42
CA ILE A 148 -5.48 16.32 26.18
C ILE A 148 -5.39 17.75 26.70
N LEU A 149 -5.67 18.76 25.87
CA LEU A 149 -5.69 20.15 26.28
C LEU A 149 -6.64 20.37 27.46
N ILE A 150 -7.88 19.88 27.36
CA ILE A 150 -8.89 20.01 28.43
C ILE A 150 -8.44 19.26 29.70
N ALA A 151 -7.90 18.05 29.56
CA ALA A 151 -7.44 17.25 30.68
C ALA A 151 -6.29 17.92 31.44
N THR A 152 -5.38 18.62 30.75
CA THR A 152 -4.25 19.30 31.40
C THR A 152 -4.65 20.43 32.33
N PHE A 153 -5.82 21.06 32.16
CA PHE A 153 -6.36 22.02 33.14
C PHE A 153 -6.82 21.36 34.44
N ASN A 154 -7.08 20.06 34.43
CA ASN A 154 -7.63 19.29 35.56
C ASN A 154 -6.57 18.44 36.27
N VAL A 155 -5.29 18.77 36.06
CA VAL A 155 -4.15 18.02 36.58
C VAL A 155 -3.21 19.01 37.31
N PRO A 156 -2.64 18.65 38.47
CA PRO A 156 -1.70 19.52 39.18
C PRO A 156 -0.50 19.90 38.33
N GLN A 157 0.03 21.10 38.52
CA GLN A 157 1.13 21.65 37.73
C GLN A 157 2.39 20.78 37.78
N GLY A 158 2.70 20.12 38.90
CA GLY A 158 3.81 19.17 39.00
C GLY A 158 3.74 18.03 37.99
N CYS A 159 2.55 17.48 37.75
CA CYS A 159 2.34 16.45 36.72
C CYS A 159 2.53 17.00 35.30
N LEU A 160 2.19 18.27 35.08
CA LEU A 160 2.35 18.92 33.77
C LEU A 160 3.82 19.13 33.43
N VAL A 161 4.67 19.42 34.42
CA VAL A 161 6.13 19.49 34.24
C VAL A 161 6.68 18.14 33.77
N TYR A 162 6.28 17.04 34.42
CA TYR A 162 6.63 15.69 33.97
C TYR A 162 6.13 15.40 32.56
N TRP A 163 4.87 15.73 32.27
CA TRP A 163 4.28 15.45 30.97
C TRP A 163 4.98 16.24 29.85
N LEU A 164 5.28 17.51 30.10
CA LEU A 164 6.02 18.37 29.19
C LEU A 164 7.43 17.83 28.92
N THR A 165 8.18 17.50 29.97
CA THR A 165 9.55 16.99 29.85
C THR A 165 9.61 15.64 29.14
N ASN A 166 8.74 14.70 29.53
CA ASN A 166 8.63 13.40 28.87
C ASN A 166 8.21 13.52 27.40
N GLY A 167 7.24 14.39 27.10
CA GLY A 167 6.82 14.67 25.73
C GLY A 167 7.93 15.30 24.88
N SER A 168 8.76 16.15 25.50
CA SER A 168 9.86 16.85 24.84
C SER A 168 11.00 15.88 24.53
N LEU A 169 11.37 15.05 25.50
CA LEU A 169 12.36 13.99 25.31
C LEU A 169 11.93 13.01 24.22
N SER A 170 10.64 12.65 24.18
CA SER A 170 10.07 11.80 23.12
C SER A 170 10.19 12.44 21.74
N LEU A 171 9.90 13.75 21.62
CA LEU A 171 10.05 14.47 20.35
C LEU A 171 11.52 14.57 19.94
N ILE A 172 12.42 14.90 20.87
CA ILE A 172 13.87 14.95 20.63
C ILE A 172 14.35 13.58 20.15
N GLN A 173 13.99 12.50 20.84
CA GLN A 173 14.32 11.14 20.43
C GLN A 173 13.81 10.84 19.01
N LEU A 174 12.58 11.23 18.69
CA LEU A 174 11.99 11.04 17.37
C LEU A 174 12.74 11.82 16.28
N LEU A 175 13.17 13.05 16.56
CA LEU A 175 13.94 13.88 15.64
C LEU A 175 15.37 13.36 15.46
N CYS A 176 16.03 12.95 16.55
CA CYS A 176 17.34 12.30 16.51
C CYS A 176 17.30 11.03 15.66
N LEU A 177 16.31 10.16 15.85
CA LEU A 177 16.14 8.93 15.07
C LEU A 177 15.69 9.18 13.62
N ARG A 178 15.39 10.42 13.24
CA ARG A 178 15.17 10.81 11.84
C ARG A 178 16.41 11.40 11.18
N ASN A 179 17.38 11.84 11.96
CA ASN A 179 18.58 12.45 11.43
C ASN A 179 19.53 11.36 10.89
N PRO A 180 19.88 11.38 9.59
CA PRO A 180 20.75 10.36 9.00
C PRO A 180 22.11 10.26 9.70
N ASN A 181 22.68 11.38 10.15
CA ASN A 181 23.98 11.41 10.82
C ASN A 181 23.94 10.70 12.18
N VAL A 182 22.83 10.86 12.92
CA VAL A 182 22.62 10.18 14.21
C VAL A 182 22.36 8.70 13.99
N LEU A 183 21.61 8.33 12.94
CA LEU A 183 21.42 6.93 12.57
C LEU A 183 22.75 6.27 12.20
N GLU A 184 23.58 6.95 11.42
CA GLU A 184 24.92 6.48 11.03
C GLU A 184 25.84 6.30 12.24
N PHE A 185 25.89 7.29 13.13
CA PHE A 185 26.64 7.20 14.40
C PHE A 185 26.20 6.02 15.26
N LEU A 186 24.90 5.71 15.30
CA LEU A 186 24.34 4.57 16.04
C LEU A 186 24.43 3.24 15.27
N GLY A 187 24.99 3.21 14.07
CA GLY A 187 25.06 2.03 13.21
C GLY A 187 23.69 1.52 12.75
N LEU A 188 22.68 2.39 12.73
CA LEU A 188 21.31 2.11 12.32
C LEU A 188 21.16 2.25 10.81
N PRO A 189 20.30 1.43 10.17
CA PRO A 189 20.07 1.56 8.74
C PRO A 189 19.46 2.91 8.45
N ILE A 190 20.19 3.73 7.70
CA ILE A 190 19.65 4.94 7.12
C ILE A 190 18.56 4.47 6.17
N LYS A 191 17.30 4.80 6.48
CA LYS A 191 16.21 4.68 5.52
C LYS A 191 16.55 5.67 4.40
N LYS A 192 17.35 5.21 3.42
CA LYS A 192 17.40 5.84 2.11
C LYS A 192 15.95 5.79 1.66
N ASN A 193 15.27 6.93 1.75
CA ASN A 193 14.11 7.12 0.91
C ASN A 193 14.58 6.66 -0.49
N PRO A 194 13.80 5.89 -1.27
CA PRO A 194 13.95 6.02 -2.71
C PRO A 194 13.92 7.52 -2.94
N VAL A 195 15.05 8.07 -3.39
CA VAL A 195 15.27 9.50 -3.48
C VAL A 195 14.01 10.07 -4.10
N VAL A 196 13.41 11.02 -3.39
CA VAL A 196 12.35 11.86 -3.91
C VAL A 196 12.92 12.40 -5.21
N ALA A 197 12.45 11.87 -6.34
CA ALA A 197 12.48 12.58 -7.59
C ALA A 197 11.93 13.98 -7.28
N PRO A 198 12.62 15.05 -7.68
CA PRO A 198 12.25 16.40 -7.28
C PRO A 198 10.77 16.61 -7.57
N THR A 199 10.12 17.31 -6.63
CA THR A 199 8.83 17.94 -6.86
C THR A 199 8.91 18.70 -8.18
N ASN A 200 8.30 18.15 -9.23
CA ASN A 200 8.12 18.88 -10.47
C ASN A 200 7.22 20.06 -10.16
N LYS A 201 7.83 21.25 -10.05
CA LYS A 201 7.15 22.48 -10.41
C LYS A 201 6.58 22.25 -11.80
N GLU A 202 5.28 22.40 -11.92
CA GLU A 202 4.59 22.55 -13.19
C GLU A 202 5.30 23.65 -13.99
N LYS A 203 6.14 23.24 -14.93
CA LYS A 203 6.43 24.00 -16.13
C LYS A 203 6.21 23.04 -17.28
N GLY A 204 5.27 23.43 -18.13
CA GLY A 204 4.77 22.60 -19.20
C GLY A 204 5.85 22.18 -20.19
N SER A 205 5.48 21.14 -20.93
CA SER A 205 6.09 20.67 -22.17
C SER A 205 7.44 19.97 -22.07
N SER A 206 7.42 18.75 -22.59
CA SER A 206 8.51 17.99 -23.22
C SER A 206 9.34 17.02 -22.36
N GLY A 207 9.35 15.76 -22.80
CA GLY A 207 10.50 14.88 -22.68
C GLY A 207 10.37 13.71 -21.70
N VAL A 208 10.17 12.51 -22.25
CA VAL A 208 10.54 11.22 -21.63
C VAL A 208 12.04 11.18 -21.23
N ALA A 209 12.83 12.13 -21.76
CA ALA A 209 14.27 12.28 -21.62
C ALA A 209 14.80 12.53 -20.18
N ASP A 210 13.98 13.00 -19.25
CA ASP A 210 14.42 13.38 -17.89
C ASP A 210 14.16 12.31 -16.81
N ILE A 211 13.79 11.08 -17.20
CA ILE A 211 13.53 10.01 -16.22
C ILE A 211 14.86 9.35 -15.81
N CYS A 212 15.41 9.75 -14.67
CA CYS A 212 16.54 9.05 -14.05
C CYS A 212 16.06 7.87 -13.19
N ILE A 213 16.70 6.71 -13.36
CA ILE A 213 16.41 5.44 -12.70
C ILE A 213 17.56 5.09 -11.76
N LEU A 214 17.25 4.92 -10.47
CA LEU A 214 18.23 4.55 -9.46
C LEU A 214 18.39 3.02 -9.39
N THR A 215 19.56 2.54 -9.79
CA THR A 215 19.96 1.14 -9.68
C THR A 215 20.90 0.95 -8.47
N LYS A 216 21.24 -0.30 -8.14
CA LYS A 216 22.23 -0.61 -7.09
C LYS A 216 23.63 -0.05 -7.42
N GLN A 217 23.90 0.27 -8.69
CA GLN A 217 25.19 0.74 -9.19
C GLN A 217 25.25 2.28 -9.37
N GLY A 218 24.12 2.98 -9.23
CA GLY A 218 24.06 4.44 -9.39
C GLY A 218 22.80 4.90 -10.11
N GLU A 219 22.75 6.19 -10.42
CA GLU A 219 21.71 6.83 -11.21
C GLU A 219 21.98 6.62 -12.70
N ILE A 220 21.03 6.01 -13.41
CA ILE A 220 21.12 5.67 -14.82
C ILE A 220 19.94 6.32 -15.54
N SER A 221 20.17 6.97 -16.68
CA SER A 221 19.08 7.54 -17.47
C SER A 221 18.18 6.43 -18.01
N ALA A 222 16.86 6.61 -17.99
CA ALA A 222 15.93 5.67 -18.62
C ALA A 222 16.23 5.47 -20.12
N ASN A 223 16.78 6.49 -20.78
CA ASN A 223 17.16 6.40 -22.19
C ASN A 223 18.29 5.40 -22.46
N SER A 224 19.17 5.13 -21.49
CA SER A 224 20.25 4.16 -21.65
C SER A 224 19.82 2.71 -21.40
N LEU A 225 18.60 2.47 -20.93
CA LEU A 225 18.08 1.12 -20.69
C LEU A 225 17.52 0.50 -21.96
N SER A 226 17.58 -0.83 -22.03
CA SER A 226 16.90 -1.62 -23.06
C SER A 226 15.37 -1.62 -22.85
N PRO A 227 14.57 -1.92 -23.90
CA PRO A 227 13.11 -2.02 -23.78
C PRO A 227 12.67 -3.00 -22.68
N ALA A 228 13.35 -4.15 -22.58
CA ALA A 228 13.04 -5.16 -21.57
C ALA A 228 13.32 -4.66 -20.14
N GLU A 229 14.42 -3.93 -19.92
CA GLU A 229 14.73 -3.33 -18.61
C GLU A 229 13.74 -2.22 -18.23
N LEU A 230 13.32 -1.42 -19.21
CA LEU A 230 12.29 -0.40 -19.03
C LEU A 230 10.96 -1.03 -18.61
N VAL A 231 10.57 -2.16 -19.20
CA VAL A 231 9.39 -2.93 -18.80
C VAL A 231 9.53 -3.50 -17.39
N VAL A 232 10.68 -4.07 -17.03
CA VAL A 232 10.90 -4.58 -15.68
C VAL A 232 10.82 -3.44 -14.65
N TYR A 233 11.40 -2.29 -14.95
CA TYR A 233 11.34 -1.13 -14.06
C TYR A 233 9.94 -0.52 -14.00
N SER A 234 9.18 -0.49 -15.10
CA SER A 234 7.81 0.00 -15.09
C SER A 234 6.91 -0.86 -14.19
N VAL A 235 7.05 -2.18 -14.20
CA VAL A 235 6.35 -3.09 -13.27
C VAL A 235 6.71 -2.76 -11.81
N LYS A 236 7.98 -2.52 -11.51
CA LYS A 236 8.40 -2.09 -10.17
C LYS A 236 7.76 -0.75 -9.76
N VAL A 237 7.73 0.22 -10.67
CA VAL A 237 7.10 1.52 -10.42
C VAL A 237 5.58 1.40 -10.25
N LEU A 238 4.93 0.45 -10.93
CA LEU A 238 3.52 0.12 -10.72
C LEU A 238 3.28 -0.44 -9.30
N THR A 239 4.16 -1.31 -8.80
CA THR A 239 4.06 -1.82 -7.41
C THR A 239 4.22 -0.71 -6.36
N ASP A 240 4.94 0.37 -6.71
CA ASP A 240 5.05 1.57 -5.87
C ASP A 240 3.82 2.51 -5.99
N GLY A 241 2.82 2.16 -6.80
CA GLY A 241 1.59 2.94 -7.03
C GLY A 241 1.77 4.15 -7.95
N ARG A 242 2.93 4.33 -8.59
CA ARG A 242 3.27 5.51 -9.41
C ARG A 242 2.90 5.30 -10.88
N ARG A 243 1.61 5.20 -11.19
CA ARG A 243 1.08 4.85 -12.52
C ARG A 243 1.57 5.76 -13.65
N ASP A 244 1.54 7.08 -13.47
CA ASP A 244 1.98 8.02 -14.53
C ASP A 244 3.44 7.82 -14.94
N THR A 245 4.29 7.46 -13.98
CA THR A 245 5.70 7.22 -14.25
C THR A 245 5.89 5.89 -14.98
N ALA A 246 5.12 4.86 -14.63
CA ALA A 246 5.11 3.60 -15.34
C ALA A 246 4.65 3.77 -16.80
N ILE A 247 3.60 4.57 -17.05
CA ILE A 247 3.13 4.88 -18.42
C ILE A 247 4.25 5.54 -19.22
N ARG A 248 4.98 6.51 -18.67
CA ARG A 248 6.10 7.15 -19.40
C ARG A 248 7.23 6.16 -19.71
N LEU A 249 7.56 5.27 -18.77
CA LEU A 249 8.58 4.22 -18.99
C LEU A 249 8.15 3.21 -20.06
N LEU A 250 6.87 2.82 -20.06
CA LEU A 250 6.31 1.94 -21.08
C LEU A 250 6.27 2.61 -22.45
N ARG A 251 5.95 3.91 -22.52
CA ARG A 251 6.06 4.70 -23.77
C ARG A 251 7.50 4.69 -24.28
N LEU A 252 8.48 4.93 -23.42
CA LEU A 252 9.90 4.85 -23.81
C LEU A 252 10.30 3.46 -24.33
N ALA A 253 9.80 2.40 -23.68
CA ALA A 253 10.06 1.04 -24.12
C ALA A 253 9.50 0.79 -25.52
N LEU A 254 8.28 1.27 -25.78
CA LEU A 254 7.59 1.13 -27.07
C LEU A 254 8.14 2.06 -28.16
N GLU A 255 8.70 3.22 -27.81
CA GLU A 255 9.46 4.06 -28.74
C GLU A 255 10.72 3.34 -29.25
N LYS A 256 11.38 2.56 -28.39
CA LYS A 256 12.58 1.79 -28.73
C LYS A 256 12.25 0.46 -29.42
N ASP A 257 11.16 -0.18 -29.03
CA ASP A 257 10.69 -1.46 -29.58
C ASP A 257 9.15 -1.45 -29.67
N PRO A 258 8.58 -0.96 -30.79
CA PRO A 258 7.13 -0.88 -30.98
C PRO A 258 6.42 -2.23 -30.96
N ASP A 259 7.16 -3.32 -31.19
CA ASP A 259 6.63 -4.67 -31.32
C ASP A 259 6.71 -5.45 -30.00
N HIS A 260 7.11 -4.79 -28.91
CA HIS A 260 7.28 -5.40 -27.60
C HIS A 260 5.94 -5.78 -26.96
N ALA A 261 5.42 -6.98 -27.29
CA ALA A 261 4.10 -7.46 -26.87
C ALA A 261 3.85 -7.36 -25.36
N ARG A 262 4.86 -7.61 -24.52
CA ARG A 262 4.74 -7.50 -23.06
C ARG A 262 4.58 -6.05 -22.59
N ALA A 263 5.20 -5.09 -23.25
CA ALA A 263 5.10 -3.67 -22.93
C ALA A 263 3.71 -3.15 -23.33
N LEU A 264 3.22 -3.57 -24.50
CA LEU A 264 1.87 -3.27 -24.98
C LEU A 264 0.80 -3.82 -24.03
N LEU A 265 0.96 -5.07 -23.56
CA LEU A 265 0.08 -5.67 -22.55
C LEU A 265 0.05 -4.85 -21.25
N ILE A 266 1.22 -4.56 -20.67
CA ILE A 266 1.33 -3.83 -19.39
C ILE A 266 0.82 -2.40 -19.55
N MET A 267 1.06 -1.76 -20.70
CA MET A 267 0.51 -0.44 -21.03
C MET A 267 -1.01 -0.48 -21.02
N GLY A 268 -1.61 -1.43 -21.75
CA GLY A 268 -3.05 -1.60 -21.80
C GLY A 268 -3.69 -1.83 -20.43
N GLN A 269 -3.10 -2.71 -19.62
CA GLN A 269 -3.55 -2.95 -18.25
C GLN A 269 -3.46 -1.68 -17.38
N THR A 270 -2.37 -0.92 -17.52
CA THR A 270 -2.16 0.32 -16.76
C THR A 270 -3.18 1.39 -17.15
N LEU A 271 -3.47 1.54 -18.45
CA LEU A 271 -4.45 2.47 -18.99
C LEU A 271 -5.89 2.10 -18.58
N LEU A 272 -6.23 0.80 -18.57
CA LEU A 272 -7.50 0.30 -18.04
C LEU A 272 -7.73 0.73 -16.59
N GLN A 273 -6.71 0.58 -15.73
CA GLN A 273 -6.78 1.04 -14.34
C GLN A 273 -6.95 2.55 -14.22
N ASN A 274 -6.43 3.31 -15.19
CA ASN A 274 -6.58 4.76 -15.28
C ASN A 274 -7.90 5.19 -15.96
N LYS A 275 -8.81 4.25 -16.26
CA LYS A 275 -10.08 4.46 -16.97
C LYS A 275 -9.94 5.02 -18.40
N GLN A 276 -8.77 4.89 -19.00
CA GLN A 276 -8.51 5.25 -20.40
C GLN A 276 -8.80 4.05 -21.30
N PHE A 277 -10.09 3.69 -21.44
CA PHE A 277 -10.48 2.42 -22.05
C PHE A 277 -10.13 2.32 -23.55
N ALA A 278 -10.24 3.42 -24.30
CA ALA A 278 -9.94 3.43 -25.75
C ALA A 278 -8.44 3.22 -26.03
N GLU A 279 -7.56 4.02 -25.42
CA GLU A 279 -6.10 3.85 -25.53
C GLU A 279 -5.64 2.47 -25.02
N ALA A 280 -6.32 1.94 -24.01
CA ALA A 280 -6.04 0.60 -23.51
C ALA A 280 -6.39 -0.49 -24.53
N ALA A 281 -7.57 -0.41 -25.15
CA ALA A 281 -7.99 -1.34 -26.20
C ALA A 281 -6.98 -1.33 -27.36
N GLU A 282 -6.60 -0.15 -27.85
CA GLU A 282 -5.61 0.01 -28.93
C GLU A 282 -4.26 -0.64 -28.58
N SER A 283 -3.77 -0.41 -27.36
CA SER A 283 -2.51 -1.02 -26.89
C SER A 283 -2.59 -2.55 -26.85
N LEU A 284 -3.72 -3.10 -26.40
CA LEU A 284 -3.93 -4.54 -26.24
C LEU A 284 -4.17 -5.24 -27.58
N GLU A 285 -4.93 -4.60 -28.47
CA GLU A 285 -5.11 -5.06 -29.85
C GLU A 285 -3.79 -5.06 -30.60
N SER A 286 -2.95 -4.02 -30.43
CA SER A 286 -1.59 -4.01 -30.95
C SER A 286 -0.78 -5.20 -30.41
N ALA A 287 -0.83 -5.48 -29.11
CA ALA A 287 -0.15 -6.64 -28.53
C ALA A 287 -0.59 -7.95 -29.19
N ILE A 288 -1.90 -8.14 -29.36
CA ILE A 288 -2.49 -9.32 -30.03
C ILE A 288 -2.01 -9.42 -31.47
N SER A 289 -2.08 -8.33 -32.24
CA SER A 289 -1.64 -8.31 -33.63
C SER A 289 -0.17 -8.71 -33.76
N LYS A 290 0.70 -8.21 -32.87
CA LYS A 290 2.13 -8.57 -32.84
C LYS A 290 2.38 -10.02 -32.47
N LEU A 291 1.58 -10.60 -31.58
CA LEU A 291 1.68 -12.01 -31.19
C LEU A 291 1.19 -12.95 -32.29
N LEU A 292 0.27 -12.51 -33.16
CA LEU A 292 -0.33 -13.31 -34.22
C LEU A 292 0.32 -13.16 -35.60
N VAL A 293 1.36 -12.31 -35.75
CA VAL A 293 2.02 -12.06 -37.06
C VAL A 293 2.50 -13.35 -37.74
N ALA A 294 3.00 -14.32 -36.97
CA ALA A 294 3.48 -15.60 -37.49
C ALA A 294 2.44 -16.75 -37.38
N GLY A 295 1.17 -16.42 -37.11
CA GLY A 295 0.13 -17.37 -36.74
C GLY A 295 0.00 -17.56 -35.22
N HIS A 296 -0.69 -18.62 -34.80
CA HIS A 296 -0.88 -18.92 -33.38
C HIS A 296 0.46 -19.25 -32.71
N PRO A 297 0.83 -18.57 -31.61
CA PRO A 297 2.10 -18.80 -30.95
C PRO A 297 2.16 -20.20 -30.35
N THR A 298 3.28 -20.90 -30.55
CA THR A 298 3.56 -22.20 -29.91
C THR A 298 4.45 -22.07 -28.67
N GLU A 299 5.14 -20.94 -28.54
CA GLU A 299 5.94 -20.63 -27.36
C GLU A 299 5.05 -20.34 -26.15
N VAL A 300 5.24 -21.11 -25.07
CA VAL A 300 4.54 -21.00 -23.78
C VAL A 300 4.38 -19.55 -23.32
N GLY A 301 5.44 -18.75 -23.33
CA GLY A 301 5.39 -17.34 -22.91
C GLY A 301 4.54 -16.43 -23.81
N LYS A 302 4.49 -16.71 -25.13
CA LYS A 302 3.68 -15.93 -26.09
C LYS A 302 2.21 -16.33 -26.03
N ILE A 303 1.91 -17.60 -25.75
CA ILE A 303 0.54 -18.07 -25.49
C ILE A 303 -0.04 -17.33 -24.28
N ASP A 304 0.72 -17.25 -23.18
CA ASP A 304 0.29 -16.53 -21.97
C ASP A 304 -0.02 -15.06 -22.26
N LEU A 305 0.88 -14.39 -23.00
CA LEU A 305 0.68 -13.00 -23.40
C LEU A 305 -0.55 -12.83 -24.32
N LEU A 306 -0.85 -13.80 -25.20
CA LEU A 306 -2.01 -13.74 -26.09
C LEU A 306 -3.32 -13.89 -25.31
N ILE A 307 -3.37 -14.82 -24.35
CA ILE A 307 -4.51 -15.03 -23.46
C ILE A 307 -4.76 -13.75 -22.67
N LEU A 308 -3.75 -13.25 -21.97
CA LEU A 308 -3.86 -12.04 -21.15
C LEU A 308 -4.26 -10.82 -21.99
N SER A 309 -3.62 -10.60 -23.15
CA SER A 309 -3.95 -9.45 -24.01
C SER A 309 -5.40 -9.53 -24.51
N SER A 310 -5.88 -10.73 -24.86
CA SER A 310 -7.26 -10.94 -25.30
C SER A 310 -8.28 -10.73 -24.18
N GLN A 311 -7.99 -11.16 -22.95
CA GLN A 311 -8.84 -10.89 -21.78
C GLN A 311 -9.03 -9.39 -21.56
N TRP A 312 -7.91 -8.67 -21.47
CA TRP A 312 -7.95 -7.26 -21.15
C TRP A 312 -8.50 -6.44 -22.31
N ALA A 313 -8.27 -6.83 -23.57
CA ALA A 313 -8.89 -6.19 -24.73
C ALA A 313 -10.42 -6.37 -24.69
N GLY A 314 -10.88 -7.59 -24.37
CA GLY A 314 -12.29 -7.89 -24.14
C GLY A 314 -12.91 -6.97 -23.10
N ILE A 315 -12.28 -6.84 -21.93
CA ILE A 315 -12.71 -5.94 -20.85
C ILE A 315 -12.69 -4.48 -21.30
N ALA A 316 -11.64 -4.04 -22.01
CA ALA A 316 -11.50 -2.66 -22.47
C ALA A 316 -12.63 -2.27 -23.44
N ASN A 317 -12.98 -3.15 -24.38
CA ASN A 317 -14.06 -2.90 -25.34
C ASN A 317 -15.46 -2.98 -24.67
N ILE A 318 -15.71 -3.93 -23.78
CA ILE A 318 -16.97 -4.00 -23.01
C ILE A 318 -17.16 -2.72 -22.17
N ARG A 319 -16.11 -2.22 -21.51
CA ARG A 319 -16.17 -0.98 -20.70
C ARG A 319 -16.42 0.28 -21.53
N GLN A 320 -16.16 0.24 -22.84
CA GLN A 320 -16.53 1.31 -23.78
C GLN A 320 -17.98 1.18 -24.29
N GLY A 321 -18.72 0.15 -23.88
CA GLY A 321 -20.04 -0.18 -24.42
C GLY A 321 -19.99 -0.97 -25.73
N LYS A 322 -18.81 -1.37 -26.19
CA LYS A 322 -18.61 -2.14 -27.42
C LYS A 322 -18.62 -3.64 -27.10
N MET A 323 -19.81 -4.15 -26.79
CA MET A 323 -19.99 -5.53 -26.33
C MET A 323 -19.51 -6.58 -27.37
N GLU A 324 -19.86 -6.39 -28.64
CA GLU A 324 -19.51 -7.34 -29.72
C GLU A 324 -18.00 -7.45 -29.94
N GLU A 325 -17.30 -6.32 -30.01
CA GLU A 325 -15.83 -6.28 -30.12
C GLU A 325 -15.17 -6.94 -28.90
N GLY A 326 -15.73 -6.72 -27.71
CA GLY A 326 -15.27 -7.34 -26.48
C GLY A 326 -15.42 -8.86 -26.48
N LEU A 327 -16.58 -9.36 -26.94
CA LEU A 327 -16.84 -10.79 -27.09
C LEU A 327 -15.88 -11.44 -28.08
N LEU A 328 -15.60 -10.81 -29.21
CA LEU A 328 -14.67 -11.33 -30.21
C LEU A 328 -13.28 -11.62 -29.60
N HIS A 329 -12.78 -10.72 -28.75
CA HIS A 329 -11.51 -10.95 -28.06
C HIS A 329 -11.57 -12.09 -27.04
N LEU A 330 -12.67 -12.20 -26.28
CA LEU A 330 -12.83 -13.26 -25.30
C LEU A 330 -13.03 -14.63 -25.96
N GLU A 331 -13.78 -14.69 -27.07
CA GLU A 331 -14.00 -15.90 -27.87
C GLU A 331 -12.70 -16.43 -28.48
N ARG A 332 -11.72 -15.56 -28.78
CA ARG A 332 -10.38 -15.99 -29.21
C ARG A 332 -9.74 -16.93 -28.20
N ILE A 333 -9.94 -16.71 -26.90
CA ILE A 333 -9.37 -17.57 -25.85
C ILE A 333 -9.96 -18.97 -25.95
N ALA A 334 -11.27 -19.07 -26.17
CA ALA A 334 -11.97 -20.36 -26.31
C ALA A 334 -11.58 -21.14 -27.58
N GLN A 335 -10.93 -20.50 -28.55
CA GLN A 335 -10.41 -21.14 -29.76
C GLN A 335 -8.99 -21.71 -29.57
N LEU A 336 -8.31 -21.39 -28.45
CA LEU A 336 -6.99 -21.92 -28.15
C LEU A 336 -7.09 -23.34 -27.58
N GLU A 337 -6.07 -24.15 -27.85
CA GLU A 337 -5.91 -25.42 -27.15
C GLU A 337 -5.66 -25.19 -25.65
N GLU A 338 -6.22 -26.07 -24.82
CA GLU A 338 -6.08 -25.98 -23.36
C GLU A 338 -4.60 -26.06 -22.95
N PRO A 339 -4.05 -25.03 -22.28
CA PRO A 339 -2.64 -25.01 -21.93
C PRO A 339 -2.25 -26.09 -20.93
N VAL A 340 -1.08 -26.70 -21.14
CA VAL A 340 -0.52 -27.72 -20.23
C VAL A 340 0.13 -27.08 -18.99
N ASP A 341 0.76 -25.92 -19.15
CA ASP A 341 1.43 -25.22 -18.04
C ASP A 341 0.40 -24.76 -17.00
N PRO A 342 0.55 -25.11 -15.71
CA PRO A 342 -0.45 -24.81 -14.68
C PRO A 342 -0.77 -23.32 -14.53
N LYS A 343 0.24 -22.45 -14.70
CA LYS A 343 0.05 -21.00 -14.53
C LYS A 343 -0.76 -20.43 -15.69
N ILE A 344 -0.42 -20.81 -16.91
CA ILE A 344 -1.14 -20.37 -18.11
C ILE A 344 -2.54 -20.97 -18.14
N LYS A 345 -2.68 -22.21 -17.68
CA LYS A 345 -3.97 -22.89 -17.55
C LYS A 345 -4.93 -22.13 -16.63
N ALA A 346 -4.43 -21.58 -15.51
CA ALA A 346 -5.23 -20.71 -14.66
C ALA A 346 -5.70 -19.45 -15.40
N HIS A 347 -4.80 -18.77 -16.13
CA HIS A 347 -5.19 -17.63 -16.96
C HIS A 347 -6.19 -18.03 -18.07
N TYR A 348 -6.04 -19.20 -18.68
CA TYR A 348 -6.98 -19.68 -19.70
C TYR A 348 -8.40 -19.81 -19.15
N TYR A 349 -8.58 -20.49 -18.02
CA TYR A 349 -9.90 -20.62 -17.40
C TYR A 349 -10.45 -19.31 -16.85
N ASP A 350 -9.59 -18.41 -16.36
CA ASP A 350 -9.99 -17.04 -16.04
C ASP A 350 -10.61 -16.32 -17.25
N GLY A 351 -10.04 -16.53 -18.44
CA GLY A 351 -10.53 -15.96 -19.68
C GLY A 351 -11.86 -16.57 -20.13
N LEU A 352 -11.99 -17.90 -20.03
CA LEU A 352 -13.25 -18.59 -20.31
C LEU A 352 -14.36 -18.15 -19.36
N PHE A 353 -14.03 -17.91 -18.10
CA PHE A 353 -14.97 -17.38 -17.12
C PHE A 353 -15.44 -15.96 -17.47
N MET A 354 -14.51 -15.08 -17.89
CA MET A 354 -14.87 -13.76 -18.39
C MET A 354 -15.76 -13.83 -19.63
N LEU A 355 -15.47 -14.75 -20.57
CA LEU A 355 -16.31 -15.01 -21.73
C LEU A 355 -17.71 -15.45 -21.32
N ALA A 356 -17.81 -16.42 -20.41
CA ALA A 356 -19.09 -16.93 -19.93
C ALA A 356 -19.95 -15.81 -19.34
N SER A 357 -19.35 -14.91 -18.55
CA SER A 357 -20.03 -13.73 -18.02
C SER A 357 -20.50 -12.78 -19.13
N ALA A 358 -19.63 -12.46 -20.08
CA ALA A 358 -19.98 -11.57 -21.19
C ALA A 358 -21.13 -12.14 -22.03
N LEU A 359 -21.17 -13.46 -22.23
CA LEU A 359 -22.24 -14.17 -22.94
C LEU A 359 -23.60 -14.07 -22.23
N LEU A 360 -23.63 -14.03 -20.89
CA LEU A 360 -24.89 -13.83 -20.16
C LEU A 360 -25.47 -12.44 -20.38
N ASN A 361 -24.61 -11.42 -20.48
CA ASN A 361 -25.06 -10.05 -20.73
C ASN A 361 -25.68 -9.86 -22.12
N VAL A 362 -25.45 -10.80 -23.06
CA VAL A 362 -26.04 -10.82 -24.41
C VAL A 362 -27.06 -11.96 -24.60
N ASP A 363 -27.56 -12.53 -23.50
CA ASP A 363 -28.56 -13.62 -23.47
C ASP A 363 -28.14 -14.92 -24.20
N ARG A 364 -26.83 -15.14 -24.41
CA ARG A 364 -26.27 -16.40 -24.96
C ARG A 364 -26.07 -17.44 -23.84
N LYS A 365 -27.13 -17.75 -23.10
CA LYS A 365 -27.11 -18.58 -21.88
C LYS A 365 -26.54 -19.99 -22.09
N ALA A 366 -26.90 -20.65 -23.20
CA ALA A 366 -26.43 -22.02 -23.49
C ALA A 366 -24.90 -22.09 -23.66
N GLU A 367 -24.32 -21.11 -24.34
CA GLU A 367 -22.87 -21.03 -24.54
C GLU A 367 -22.15 -20.64 -23.25
N SER A 368 -22.73 -19.72 -22.47
CA SER A 368 -22.20 -19.38 -21.14
C SER A 368 -22.15 -20.61 -20.24
N LEU A 369 -23.23 -21.38 -20.17
CA LEU A 369 -23.31 -22.60 -19.35
C LEU A 369 -22.20 -23.60 -19.72
N LYS A 370 -21.94 -23.79 -21.02
CA LYS A 370 -20.86 -24.65 -21.50
C LYS A 370 -19.50 -24.24 -20.92
N TYR A 371 -19.16 -22.95 -20.98
CA TYR A 371 -17.88 -22.46 -20.47
C TYR A 371 -17.80 -22.47 -18.93
N LEU A 372 -18.91 -22.21 -18.23
CA LEU A 372 -18.98 -22.35 -16.76
C LEU A 372 -18.75 -23.79 -16.31
N GLN A 373 -19.33 -24.78 -17.01
CA GLN A 373 -19.09 -26.20 -16.75
C GLN A 373 -17.62 -26.57 -16.95
N MET A 374 -16.97 -26.05 -17.99
CA MET A 374 -15.52 -26.25 -18.19
C MET A 374 -14.70 -25.65 -17.03
N CYS A 375 -15.05 -24.43 -16.58
CA CYS A 375 -14.36 -23.78 -15.46
C CYS A 375 -14.54 -24.57 -14.15
N ALA A 376 -15.76 -25.05 -13.87
CA ALA A 376 -16.07 -25.83 -12.67
C ALA A 376 -15.41 -27.22 -12.66
N ALA A 377 -15.24 -27.84 -13.83
CA ALA A 377 -14.49 -29.08 -13.97
C ALA A 377 -12.99 -28.88 -13.67
N TYR A 378 -12.44 -27.70 -13.97
CA TYR A 378 -11.06 -27.34 -13.65
C TYR A 378 -10.88 -26.99 -12.16
N ASP A 379 -11.74 -26.13 -11.62
CA ASP A 379 -11.74 -25.75 -10.21
C ASP A 379 -13.18 -25.67 -9.67
N PRO A 380 -13.55 -26.53 -8.70
CA PRO A 380 -14.87 -26.51 -8.08
C PRO A 380 -15.27 -25.17 -7.46
N ALA A 381 -14.33 -24.25 -7.19
CA ALA A 381 -14.64 -22.90 -6.72
C ALA A 381 -15.57 -22.15 -7.69
N TYR A 382 -15.50 -22.44 -8.99
CA TYR A 382 -16.38 -21.84 -9.99
C TYR A 382 -17.85 -22.29 -9.88
N ASN A 383 -18.15 -23.33 -9.10
CA ASN A 383 -19.54 -23.79 -8.92
C ASN A 383 -20.46 -22.74 -8.29
N THR A 384 -19.88 -21.85 -7.48
CA THR A 384 -20.60 -20.72 -6.88
C THR A 384 -21.23 -19.78 -7.91
N TYR A 385 -20.74 -19.81 -9.16
CA TYR A 385 -21.25 -18.94 -10.22
C TYR A 385 -22.43 -19.52 -11.00
N PHE A 386 -22.82 -20.78 -10.78
CA PHE A 386 -24.06 -21.33 -11.36
C PHE A 386 -25.31 -20.75 -10.71
N GLU A 387 -25.24 -20.32 -9.44
CA GLU A 387 -26.36 -19.67 -8.74
C GLU A 387 -26.80 -18.35 -9.43
N PHE A 388 -25.85 -17.67 -10.10
CA PHE A 388 -26.10 -16.42 -10.84
C PHE A 388 -26.75 -16.65 -12.21
N LEU A 389 -26.82 -17.88 -12.73
CA LEU A 389 -27.65 -18.19 -13.90
C LEU A 389 -29.15 -18.17 -13.56
N GLU A 390 -29.48 -18.32 -12.29
CA GLU A 390 -30.86 -18.40 -11.78
C GLU A 390 -31.39 -17.05 -11.27
N THR A 391 -30.52 -16.04 -11.09
CA THR A 391 -30.91 -14.71 -10.57
C THR A 391 -30.54 -13.58 -11.55
N ASP A 392 -31.50 -12.68 -11.84
CA ASP A 392 -31.42 -11.66 -12.90
C ASP A 392 -30.14 -10.78 -12.90
N SER A 393 -29.69 -10.48 -14.13
CA SER A 393 -28.32 -10.20 -14.53
C SER A 393 -28.01 -8.72 -14.78
N THR A 394 -27.52 -7.97 -13.79
CA THR A 394 -27.12 -6.56 -14.04
C THR A 394 -25.79 -6.06 -13.49
N ASP A 395 -25.06 -6.76 -12.61
CA ASP A 395 -23.90 -6.11 -11.94
C ASP A 395 -22.59 -6.90 -11.85
N PHE A 396 -22.32 -7.83 -12.77
CA PHE A 396 -21.15 -8.71 -12.64
C PHE A 396 -19.81 -8.08 -13.11
N ALA A 397 -19.83 -7.27 -14.17
CA ALA A 397 -18.59 -6.72 -14.75
C ALA A 397 -17.91 -5.68 -13.85
N SER A 398 -18.68 -5.03 -12.95
CA SER A 398 -18.18 -4.07 -11.97
C SER A 398 -17.36 -4.76 -10.88
N ASP A 399 -17.80 -5.93 -10.42
CA ASP A 399 -17.19 -6.69 -9.33
C ASP A 399 -15.94 -7.48 -9.73
N LEU A 400 -15.81 -7.92 -10.98
CA LEU A 400 -14.59 -8.62 -11.43
C LEU A 400 -13.34 -7.70 -11.41
N ALA A 401 -13.53 -6.41 -11.65
CA ALA A 401 -12.47 -5.40 -11.62
C ALA A 401 -12.12 -4.91 -10.21
N SER A 402 -13.00 -5.14 -9.22
CA SER A 402 -12.76 -4.82 -7.81
C SER A 402 -12.10 -5.99 -7.08
N SER A 403 -12.49 -7.23 -7.41
CA SER A 403 -12.03 -8.47 -6.77
C SER A 403 -10.62 -8.91 -7.19
N ARG A 404 -10.19 -8.64 -8.43
CA ARG A 404 -8.86 -9.05 -8.94
C ARG A 404 -7.70 -8.08 -8.63
N ARG A 405 -7.86 -7.17 -7.66
CA ARG A 405 -6.79 -6.22 -7.26
C ARG A 405 -5.65 -6.86 -6.46
N ASP A 406 -5.69 -8.17 -6.21
CA ASP A 406 -4.69 -8.89 -5.44
C ASP A 406 -3.92 -9.90 -6.31
N PHE A 407 -3.15 -9.42 -7.28
CA PHE A 407 -1.99 -10.13 -7.82
C PHE A 407 -0.85 -9.17 -8.15
#